data_AF-L7QVT3-F1
#
_entry.id   AF-L7QVT3-F1
#
_cell.length_a   1.000
_cell.length_b   1.000
_cell.length_c   1.000
_cell.angle_alpha   90.00
_cell.angle_beta   90.00
_cell.angle_gamma   90.00
#
_symmetry.space_group_name_H-M   'P 1'
#
loop_
_entity.id
_entity.type
_entity.pdbx_description
1 polymer ?
#
loop_
_entity_poly.entity_id
_entity_poly.type
_entity_poly.pdbx_seq_one_letter_code
_entity_poly.pdbx_strand_id
1 'polypeptide(L)'
;LAEKDALQLYHPDDLCYLSQVYENIVKEGGLPRCKPYRMITQNGEYIKLETEWSSFINPWSRKLEFVIGKHHIIEGPRNPDVFQSPESDKTVKASEEDQNKAQVLRENIVRIMNEVLTKPAEVAKQQMSKRCQDLASFMESLMEEQPKTYDELRLEIQDPDHSYYERDSVMLGGISPHHDYNDGKSSTETPLS
;
A
#
# COMPACT_ATOMS: atom_id res chain seq x y z
N LEU A 1 -21.39 2.53 16.50
CA LEU A 1 -20.30 3.48 16.19
C LEU A 1 -19.51 3.08 14.95
N ALA A 2 -19.55 1.80 14.52
CA ALA A 2 -19.14 1.44 13.16
C ALA A 2 -19.93 2.27 12.13
N GLU A 3 -19.27 2.67 11.04
CA GLU A 3 -19.85 3.36 9.86
C GLU A 3 -20.31 4.81 10.07
N LYS A 4 -19.92 5.47 11.16
CA LYS A 4 -20.11 6.93 11.30
C LYS A 4 -18.88 7.71 10.84
N ASP A 5 -19.12 8.85 10.23
CA ASP A 5 -18.06 9.81 9.87
C ASP A 5 -17.46 10.42 11.14
N ALA A 6 -16.17 10.13 11.38
CA ALA A 6 -15.42 10.68 12.52
C ALA A 6 -15.30 12.21 12.47
N LEU A 7 -15.34 12.83 11.28
CA LEU A 7 -15.22 14.28 11.12
C LEU A 7 -16.43 15.05 11.69
N GLN A 8 -17.56 14.37 11.86
CA GLN A 8 -18.75 14.93 12.51
C GLN A 8 -18.58 15.02 14.03
N LEU A 9 -17.64 14.27 14.60
CA LEU A 9 -17.40 14.27 16.04
C LEU A 9 -16.55 15.46 16.49
N TYR A 10 -15.82 16.09 15.58
CA TYR A 10 -14.96 17.22 15.90
C TYR A 10 -15.74 18.52 16.04
N HIS A 11 -15.29 19.36 16.97
CA HIS A 11 -15.82 20.70 17.13
C HIS A 11 -15.52 21.57 15.89
N PRO A 12 -16.49 22.34 15.35
CA PRO A 12 -16.30 23.18 14.16
C PRO A 12 -15.06 24.08 14.19
N ASP A 13 -14.83 24.81 15.29
CA ASP A 13 -13.66 25.69 15.41
C ASP A 13 -12.31 24.96 15.35
N ASP A 14 -12.28 23.68 15.72
CA ASP A 14 -11.04 22.90 15.79
C ASP A 14 -10.72 22.25 14.43
N LEU A 15 -11.66 22.26 13.47
CA LEU A 15 -11.49 21.63 12.15
C LEU A 15 -10.33 22.23 11.35
N CYS A 16 -10.08 23.54 11.47
CA CYS A 16 -8.96 24.19 10.78
C CYS A 16 -7.61 23.61 11.23
N TYR A 17 -7.43 23.42 12.54
CA TYR A 17 -6.25 22.80 13.10
C TYR A 17 -6.17 21.31 12.74
N LEU A 18 -7.29 20.59 12.84
CA LEU A 18 -7.35 19.17 12.48
C LEU A 18 -7.00 18.95 10.99
N SER A 19 -7.35 19.88 10.10
CA SER A 19 -6.93 19.83 8.71
C SER A 19 -5.40 19.79 8.55
N GLN A 20 -4.68 20.56 9.36
CA GLN A 20 -3.21 20.54 9.38
C GLN A 20 -2.67 19.24 10.00
N VAL A 21 -3.37 18.70 11.00
CA VAL A 21 -3.02 17.40 11.60
C VAL A 21 -3.14 16.28 10.55
N TYR A 22 -4.25 16.22 9.81
CA TYR A 22 -4.43 15.23 8.74
C TYR A 22 -3.40 15.40 7.63
N GLU A 23 -3.03 16.64 7.28
CA GLU A 23 -1.94 16.88 6.33
C GLU A 23 -0.60 16.31 6.82
N ASN A 24 -0.28 16.46 8.11
CA ASN A 24 0.92 15.86 8.70
C ASN A 24 0.85 14.33 8.74
N ILE A 25 -0.32 13.76 9.09
CA ILE A 25 -0.51 12.30 9.08
C ILE A 25 -0.22 11.72 7.70
N VAL A 26 -0.74 12.35 6.65
CA VAL A 26 -0.52 11.87 5.28
C VAL A 26 0.93 12.10 4.85
N LYS A 27 1.58 13.21 5.23
CA LYS A 27 2.98 13.47 4.85
C LYS A 27 3.98 12.58 5.58
N GLU A 28 3.81 12.39 6.89
CA GLU A 28 4.80 11.78 7.79
C GLU A 28 4.43 10.35 8.21
N GLY A 29 3.20 9.91 7.95
CA GLY A 29 2.69 8.59 8.34
C GLY A 29 2.15 8.52 9.77
N GLY A 30 2.25 9.61 10.54
CA GLY A 30 1.74 9.70 11.90
C GLY A 30 2.08 11.03 12.57
N LEU A 31 1.59 11.23 13.79
CA LEU A 31 1.88 12.39 14.63
C LEU A 31 1.89 11.95 16.10
N PRO A 32 3.06 11.93 16.78
CA PRO A 32 3.20 11.30 18.09
C PRO A 32 2.38 11.95 19.20
N ARG A 33 2.15 13.26 19.17
CA ARG A 33 1.21 13.93 20.09
C ARG A 33 0.72 15.24 19.50
N CYS A 34 -0.59 15.33 19.27
CA CYS A 34 -1.21 16.56 18.81
C CYS A 34 -1.63 17.45 20.00
N LYS A 35 -1.81 18.76 19.75
CA LYS A 35 -2.44 19.69 20.70
C LYS A 35 -3.86 19.22 21.06
N PRO A 36 -4.34 19.49 22.29
CA PRO A 36 -5.70 19.16 22.69
C PRO A 36 -6.75 19.75 21.75
N TYR A 37 -7.75 18.95 21.40
CA TYR A 37 -8.92 19.38 20.61
C TYR A 37 -10.21 18.77 21.19
N ARG A 38 -11.36 19.30 20.75
CA ARG A 38 -12.67 18.90 21.26
C ARG A 38 -13.34 17.85 20.38
N MET A 39 -13.89 16.82 21.03
CA MET A 39 -14.70 15.78 20.39
C MET A 39 -16.03 15.61 21.12
N ILE A 40 -17.11 15.43 20.38
CA ILE A 40 -18.46 15.31 20.93
C ILE A 40 -18.68 13.92 21.55
N THR A 41 -19.36 13.89 22.69
CA THR A 41 -19.84 12.67 23.37
C THR A 41 -21.31 12.42 23.08
N GLN A 42 -21.80 11.22 23.43
CA GLN A 42 -23.17 10.80 23.14
C GLN A 42 -24.24 11.73 23.77
N ASN A 43 -23.97 12.26 24.96
CA ASN A 43 -24.84 13.23 25.64
C ASN A 43 -24.84 14.64 24.99
N GLY A 44 -24.10 14.85 23.90
CA GLY A 44 -24.05 16.12 23.16
C GLY A 44 -23.04 17.13 23.71
N GLU A 45 -22.28 16.77 24.74
CA GLU A 45 -21.21 17.62 25.26
C GLU A 45 -19.86 17.35 24.59
N TYR A 46 -18.87 18.20 24.85
CA TYR A 46 -17.53 18.05 24.31
C TYR A 46 -16.54 17.64 25.39
N ILE A 47 -15.66 16.71 25.03
CA ILE A 47 -14.45 16.37 25.80
C ILE A 47 -13.23 16.96 25.12
N LYS A 48 -12.20 17.32 25.90
CA LYS A 48 -10.89 17.66 25.34
C LYS A 48 -9.98 16.45 25.41
N LEU A 49 -9.36 16.14 24.29
CA LEU A 49 -8.46 15.01 24.18
C LEU A 49 -7.22 15.35 23.36
N GLU A 50 -6.14 14.65 23.67
CA GLU A 50 -4.95 14.59 22.84
C GLU A 50 -4.91 13.25 22.13
N THR A 51 -4.35 13.22 20.92
CA THR A 51 -4.29 12.00 20.12
C THR A 51 -2.89 11.76 19.62
N GLU A 52 -2.43 10.53 19.77
CA GLU A 52 -1.30 10.00 19.02
C GLU A 52 -1.87 9.40 17.72
N TRP A 53 -1.39 9.88 16.58
CA TRP A 53 -1.87 9.44 15.28
C TRP A 53 -0.87 8.51 14.63
N SER A 54 -1.37 7.44 14.05
CA SER A 54 -0.63 6.57 13.14
C SER A 54 -1.48 6.27 11.91
N SER A 55 -0.82 5.89 10.82
CA SER A 55 -1.50 5.55 9.58
C SER A 55 -0.87 4.34 8.92
N PHE A 56 -1.65 3.67 8.09
CA PHE A 56 -1.15 2.62 7.21
C PHE A 56 -1.42 2.97 5.75
N ILE A 57 -0.36 2.91 4.97
CA ILE A 57 -0.37 3.20 3.54
C ILE A 57 -0.04 1.90 2.83
N ASN A 58 -0.89 1.52 1.90
CA ASN A 58 -0.73 0.31 1.13
C ASN A 58 0.53 0.41 0.24
N PRO A 59 1.49 -0.52 0.34
CA PRO A 59 2.76 -0.41 -0.37
C PRO A 59 2.62 -0.60 -1.90
N TRP A 60 1.54 -1.22 -2.37
CA TRP A 60 1.26 -1.45 -3.78
C TRP A 60 0.47 -0.29 -4.40
N SER A 61 -0.66 0.08 -3.79
CA SER A 61 -1.52 1.15 -4.31
C SER A 61 -1.02 2.56 -3.96
N ARG A 62 -0.14 2.68 -2.95
CA ARG A 62 0.34 3.94 -2.34
C ARG A 62 -0.77 4.83 -1.79
N LYS A 63 -1.94 4.25 -1.52
CA LYS A 63 -3.08 4.93 -0.91
C LYS A 63 -3.10 4.72 0.59
N LEU A 64 -3.58 5.72 1.31
CA LEU A 64 -3.92 5.62 2.72
C LEU A 64 -5.10 4.66 2.87
N GLU A 65 -4.91 3.58 3.64
CA GLU A 65 -5.98 2.59 3.90
C GLU A 65 -6.73 2.93 5.20
N PHE A 66 -5.98 3.28 6.25
CA PHE A 66 -6.58 3.63 7.53
C PHE A 66 -5.69 4.57 8.35
N VAL A 67 -6.37 5.36 9.19
CA VAL A 67 -5.77 6.21 10.23
C VAL A 67 -6.23 5.69 11.58
N ILE A 68 -5.28 5.55 12.51
CA ILE A 68 -5.54 5.12 13.88
C ILE A 68 -5.23 6.30 14.81
N GLY A 69 -6.19 6.64 15.66
CA GLY A 69 -6.03 7.61 16.73
C GLY A 69 -6.02 6.92 18.09
N LYS A 70 -4.93 7.09 18.85
CA LYS A 70 -4.86 6.71 20.26
C LYS A 70 -5.19 7.94 21.11
N HIS A 71 -6.45 8.01 21.55
CA HIS A 71 -6.99 9.17 22.25
C HIS A 71 -6.71 9.12 23.76
N HIS A 72 -6.29 10.25 24.33
CA HIS A 72 -6.08 10.47 25.76
C HIS A 72 -6.98 11.62 26.20
N ILE A 73 -7.91 11.35 27.11
CA ILE A 73 -8.83 12.36 27.63
C ILE A 73 -8.07 13.27 28.58
N ILE A 74 -8.09 14.57 28.31
CA ILE A 74 -7.48 15.62 29.14
C ILE A 74 -8.52 16.27 30.04
N GLU A 75 -9.71 16.52 29.50
CA GLU A 75 -10.82 17.14 30.23
C GLU A 75 -12.11 16.40 29.88
N GLY A 76 -12.85 15.98 30.91
CA GLY A 76 -14.15 15.33 30.79
C GLY A 76 -15.26 16.32 30.42
N PRO A 77 -16.47 15.82 30.12
CA PRO A 77 -17.64 16.65 29.86
C PRO A 77 -18.12 17.31 31.16
N ARG A 78 -18.91 18.38 31.04
CA ARG A 78 -19.53 19.07 32.19
C ARG A 78 -20.56 18.17 32.87
N ASN A 79 -21.34 17.44 32.09
CA ASN A 79 -22.22 16.37 32.56
C ASN A 79 -21.46 15.04 32.56
N PRO A 80 -21.16 14.45 33.74
CA PRO A 80 -20.45 13.19 33.83
C PRO A 80 -21.24 12.00 33.27
N ASP A 81 -22.56 12.09 33.14
CA ASP A 81 -23.37 11.05 32.50
C ASP A 81 -23.29 11.14 30.98
N VAL A 82 -22.34 10.39 30.41
CA VAL A 82 -22.11 10.32 28.96
C VAL A 82 -23.11 9.43 28.22
N PHE A 83 -23.92 8.63 28.93
CA PHE A 83 -24.88 7.69 28.32
C PHE A 83 -26.26 8.30 28.14
N GLN A 84 -26.50 9.46 28.74
CA GLN A 84 -27.74 10.22 28.59
C GLN A 84 -28.03 10.51 27.10
N SER A 85 -29.31 10.46 26.72
CA SER A 85 -29.75 10.89 25.39
C SER A 85 -29.45 12.37 25.18
N PRO A 86 -28.95 12.77 24.00
CA PRO A 86 -28.67 14.18 23.71
C PRO A 86 -29.98 14.98 23.79
N GLU A 87 -29.96 16.06 24.57
CA GLU A 87 -31.10 16.98 24.63
C GLU A 87 -31.22 17.72 23.29
N SER A 88 -32.37 17.57 22.62
CA SER A 88 -32.63 18.16 21.30
C SER A 88 -32.51 19.69 21.24
N ASP A 89 -32.55 20.37 22.39
CA ASP A 89 -32.55 21.84 22.49
C ASP A 89 -31.17 22.48 22.68
N LYS A 90 -30.10 21.70 22.93
CA LYS A 90 -28.76 22.22 23.25
C LYS A 90 -27.81 22.34 22.06
N THR A 91 -28.21 21.90 20.87
CA THR A 91 -27.45 22.23 19.65
C THR A 91 -27.62 23.72 19.40
N VAL A 92 -26.64 24.51 19.87
CA VAL A 92 -26.46 25.90 19.46
C VAL A 92 -26.60 25.89 17.94
N LYS A 93 -27.68 26.50 17.43
CA LYS A 93 -27.90 26.64 15.99
C LYS A 93 -26.76 27.52 15.48
N ALA A 94 -25.64 26.89 15.12
CA ALA A 94 -24.55 27.55 14.44
C ALA A 94 -25.13 28.22 13.20
N SER A 95 -24.69 29.45 12.91
CA SER A 95 -25.12 30.17 11.72
C SER A 95 -24.96 29.26 10.49
N GLU A 96 -25.86 29.35 9.52
CA GLU A 96 -25.76 28.59 8.26
C GLU A 96 -24.37 28.77 7.62
N GLU A 97 -23.79 29.95 7.77
CA GLU A 97 -22.44 30.27 7.32
C GLU A 97 -21.36 29.42 8.02
N ASP A 98 -21.46 29.25 9.35
CA ASP A 98 -20.49 28.48 10.13
C ASP A 98 -20.61 26.98 9.85
N GLN A 99 -21.84 26.49 9.63
CA GLN A 99 -22.07 25.11 9.21
C GLN A 99 -21.47 24.83 7.84
N ASN A 100 -21.66 25.76 6.89
CA ASN A 100 -21.06 25.65 5.55
C ASN A 100 -19.53 25.67 5.62
N LYS A 101 -18.93 26.58 6.40
CA LYS A 101 -17.48 26.61 6.63
C LYS A 101 -16.96 25.30 7.21
N ALA A 102 -17.64 24.76 8.22
CA ALA A 102 -17.27 23.48 8.83
C ALA A 102 -17.35 22.35 7.80
N GLN A 103 -18.40 22.33 6.96
CA GLN A 103 -18.56 21.33 5.91
C GLN A 103 -17.43 21.37 4.88
N VAL A 104 -17.06 22.57 4.40
CA VAL A 104 -15.93 22.76 3.47
C VAL A 104 -14.61 22.26 4.09
N LEU A 105 -14.38 22.50 5.39
CA LEU A 105 -13.19 22.00 6.08
C LEU A 105 -13.18 20.47 6.17
N ARG A 106 -14.33 19.84 6.43
CA ARG A 106 -14.43 18.37 6.45
C ARG A 106 -14.14 17.77 5.07
N GLU A 107 -14.70 18.35 4.01
CA GLU A 107 -14.43 17.92 2.64
C GLU A 107 -12.96 18.08 2.27
N ASN A 108 -12.33 19.17 2.71
CA ASN A 108 -10.89 19.37 2.52
C ASN A 108 -10.06 18.29 3.24
N ILE A 109 -10.43 17.88 4.46
CA ILE A 109 -9.77 16.78 5.18
C ILE A 109 -9.88 15.48 4.39
N VAL A 110 -11.07 15.16 3.87
CA VAL A 110 -11.29 13.98 3.02
C VAL A 110 -10.42 14.04 1.77
N ARG A 111 -10.32 15.20 1.12
CA ARG A 111 -9.45 15.39 -0.04
C ARG A 111 -7.98 15.15 0.29
N ILE A 112 -7.48 15.73 1.38
CA ILE A 112 -6.09 15.56 1.84
C ILE A 112 -5.75 14.07 2.01
N MET A 113 -6.66 13.30 2.62
CA MET A 113 -6.48 11.86 2.84
C MET A 113 -6.43 11.04 1.52
N ASN A 114 -7.04 11.55 0.45
CA ASN A 114 -7.12 10.85 -0.84
C ASN A 114 -6.03 11.27 -1.85
N GLU A 115 -5.58 12.53 -1.83
CA GLU A 115 -4.73 13.09 -2.89
C GLU A 115 -3.23 13.08 -2.60
N VAL A 116 -2.82 13.15 -1.32
CA VAL A 116 -1.40 13.37 -1.00
C VAL A 116 -0.65 12.03 -0.93
N LEU A 117 0.29 11.84 -1.85
CA LEU A 117 1.28 10.77 -1.76
C LEU A 117 2.19 11.03 -0.56
N THR A 118 2.34 10.02 0.29
CA THR A 118 3.06 10.14 1.55
C THR A 118 4.57 10.10 1.31
N LYS A 119 5.39 10.82 2.10
CA LYS A 119 6.87 10.74 1.99
C LYS A 119 7.39 9.30 2.11
N PRO A 120 6.84 8.43 2.99
CA PRO A 120 7.20 7.01 3.01
C PRO A 120 6.98 6.29 1.67
N ALA A 121 5.92 6.62 0.93
CA ALA A 121 5.66 6.04 -0.39
C ALA A 121 6.65 6.55 -1.45
N GLU A 122 7.09 7.81 -1.37
CA GLU A 122 8.14 8.36 -2.23
C GLU A 122 9.51 7.71 -1.95
N VAL A 123 9.87 7.55 -0.68
CA VAL A 123 11.11 6.87 -0.27
C VAL A 123 11.09 5.40 -0.71
N ALA A 124 9.98 4.69 -0.54
CA ALA A 124 9.82 3.32 -1.01
C ALA A 124 9.97 3.22 -2.54
N LYS A 125 9.38 4.15 -3.30
CA LYS A 125 9.56 4.25 -4.76
C LYS A 125 11.03 4.45 -5.12
N GLN A 126 11.73 5.34 -4.43
CA GLN A 126 13.14 5.64 -4.68
C GLN A 126 14.04 4.44 -4.36
N GLN A 127 13.79 3.74 -3.24
CA GLN A 127 14.52 2.53 -2.88
C GLN A 127 14.33 1.41 -3.90
N MET A 128 13.11 1.20 -4.38
CA MET A 128 12.85 0.21 -5.44
C MET A 128 13.58 0.57 -6.73
N SER A 129 13.52 1.84 -7.14
CA SER A 129 14.26 2.32 -8.32
C SER A 129 15.76 2.09 -8.20
N LYS A 130 16.33 2.37 -7.01
CA LYS A 130 17.76 2.16 -6.75
C LYS A 130 18.13 0.68 -6.82
N ARG A 131 17.35 -0.21 -6.19
CA ARG A 131 17.63 -1.66 -6.20
C ARG A 131 17.51 -2.26 -7.61
N CYS A 132 16.57 -1.78 -8.42
CA CYS A 132 16.47 -2.20 -9.83
C CYS A 132 17.68 -1.72 -10.63
N GLN A 133 18.18 -0.51 -10.39
CA GLN A 133 19.38 0.01 -11.04
C GLN A 133 20.63 -0.75 -10.62
N ASP A 134 20.78 -1.05 -9.31
CA ASP A 134 21.89 -1.85 -8.78
C ASP A 134 21.89 -3.25 -9.43
N LEU A 135 20.71 -3.89 -9.54
CA LEU A 135 20.58 -5.19 -10.21
C LEU A 135 20.93 -5.13 -11.70
N ALA A 136 20.46 -4.12 -12.42
CA ALA A 136 20.77 -3.93 -13.83
C ALA A 136 22.28 -3.77 -14.06
N SER A 137 22.94 -2.95 -13.23
CA SER A 137 24.39 -2.74 -13.31
C SER A 137 25.19 -4.02 -13.02
N PHE A 138 24.69 -4.87 -12.11
CA PHE A 138 25.31 -6.17 -11.85
C PHE A 138 25.13 -7.15 -13.02
N MET A 139 23.93 -7.21 -13.61
CA MET A 139 23.69 -8.03 -14.80
C MET A 139 24.52 -7.58 -16.00
N GLU A 140 24.71 -6.28 -16.19
CA GLU A 140 25.55 -5.70 -17.24
C GLU A 140 27.02 -6.10 -17.05
N SER A 141 27.56 -6.01 -15.82
CA SER A 141 28.91 -6.49 -15.49
C SER A 141 29.11 -7.97 -15.83
N LEU A 142 28.11 -8.82 -15.56
CA LEU A 142 28.20 -10.26 -15.86
C LEU A 142 28.16 -10.56 -17.37
N MET A 143 27.52 -9.70 -18.15
CA MET A 143 27.48 -9.82 -19.61
C MET A 143 28.76 -9.30 -20.27
N GLU A 144 29.40 -8.28 -19.70
CA GLU A 144 30.70 -7.78 -20.16
C GLU A 144 31.87 -8.72 -19.80
N GLU A 145 31.78 -9.47 -18.71
CA GLU A 145 32.78 -10.47 -18.30
C GLU A 145 32.73 -11.80 -19.08
N GLN A 146 31.78 -12.00 -20.00
CA GLN A 146 31.84 -13.18 -20.86
C GLN A 146 33.02 -13.09 -21.85
N PRO A 147 33.93 -14.08 -21.89
CA PRO A 147 35.05 -14.04 -22.82
C PRO A 147 34.52 -14.13 -24.26
N LYS A 148 35.02 -13.27 -25.13
CA LYS A 148 34.82 -13.33 -26.59
C LYS A 148 35.17 -14.73 -27.08
N THR A 149 34.16 -15.57 -27.27
CA THR A 149 34.32 -16.95 -27.73
C THR A 149 34.46 -16.93 -29.24
N TYR A 150 35.57 -16.41 -29.74
CA TYR A 150 35.95 -16.57 -31.13
C TYR A 150 37.48 -16.48 -31.26
N ASP A 151 38.17 -17.52 -30.81
CA ASP A 151 39.47 -17.98 -31.31
C ASP A 151 40.02 -19.05 -30.35
N GLU A 152 39.51 -20.29 -30.44
CA GLU A 152 40.24 -21.54 -30.13
C GLU A 152 39.24 -22.68 -29.92
N LEU A 153 38.81 -23.31 -31.00
CA LEU A 153 38.49 -24.74 -31.01
C LEU A 153 38.77 -25.27 -32.42
N ARG A 154 40.01 -25.07 -32.89
CA ARG A 154 40.56 -25.83 -34.01
C ARG A 154 40.99 -27.19 -33.47
N LEU A 155 40.06 -28.12 -33.36
CA LEU A 155 40.39 -29.52 -33.16
C LEU A 155 41.04 -30.04 -34.45
N GLU A 156 42.36 -30.10 -34.50
CA GLU A 156 43.11 -30.85 -35.51
C GLU A 156 42.92 -32.35 -35.23
N ILE A 157 42.03 -32.98 -35.98
CA ILE A 157 41.94 -34.44 -36.03
C ILE A 157 42.94 -34.89 -37.10
N GLN A 158 44.07 -35.46 -36.67
CA GLN A 158 44.94 -36.23 -37.55
C GLN A 158 44.17 -37.45 -38.05
N ASP A 159 44.00 -37.54 -39.37
CA ASP A 159 43.31 -38.60 -40.08
C ASP A 159 44.33 -39.58 -40.67
N PRO A 160 44.38 -40.85 -40.24
CA PRO A 160 45.00 -41.92 -41.01
C PRO A 160 43.94 -42.70 -41.79
N ASP A 161 44.12 -42.66 -43.11
CA ASP A 161 43.70 -43.63 -44.12
C ASP A 161 42.28 -43.58 -44.70
N HIS A 162 42.28 -43.11 -45.95
CA HIS A 162 41.37 -43.40 -47.06
C HIS A 162 40.72 -44.80 -47.05
N SER A 163 39.39 -44.84 -47.14
CA SER A 163 38.64 -45.55 -48.20
C SER A 163 37.15 -45.19 -48.11
N TYR A 164 36.65 -44.42 -49.08
CA TYR A 164 35.78 -44.92 -50.15
C TYR A 164 34.48 -45.54 -49.61
N TYR A 165 33.39 -44.76 -49.54
CA TYR A 165 32.12 -45.06 -50.22
C TYR A 165 31.12 -43.89 -50.07
N GLU A 166 30.38 -43.71 -51.15
CA GLU A 166 29.43 -42.65 -51.48
C GLU A 166 28.14 -42.69 -50.64
N ARG A 167 27.57 -41.50 -50.41
CA ARG A 167 26.14 -41.13 -50.18
C ARG A 167 25.16 -42.23 -49.73
N ASP A 168 24.48 -42.00 -48.61
CA ASP A 168 23.13 -41.40 -48.52
C ASP A 168 22.58 -41.64 -47.10
N SER A 169 22.69 -40.67 -46.18
CA SER A 169 22.27 -40.84 -44.78
C SER A 169 21.03 -40.02 -44.45
N VAL A 170 19.91 -40.73 -44.50
CA VAL A 170 18.55 -40.38 -44.10
C VAL A 170 18.50 -39.92 -42.63
N MET A 171 17.72 -38.88 -42.39
CA MET A 171 17.38 -38.31 -41.08
C MET A 171 16.83 -39.39 -40.12
N LEU A 172 17.61 -39.84 -39.14
CA LEU A 172 17.14 -40.71 -38.07
C LEU A 172 17.80 -40.38 -36.73
N GLY A 173 16.96 -40.14 -35.73
CA GLY A 173 17.26 -40.59 -34.37
C GLY A 173 17.76 -39.53 -33.39
N GLY A 174 17.00 -38.45 -33.19
CA GLY A 174 17.06 -37.71 -31.93
C GLY A 174 16.46 -38.59 -30.82
N ILE A 175 17.31 -39.15 -29.97
CA ILE A 175 16.90 -39.67 -28.66
C ILE A 175 17.79 -39.05 -27.59
N SER A 176 17.21 -38.14 -26.83
CA SER A 176 17.69 -37.79 -25.49
C SER A 176 16.50 -37.81 -24.53
N PRO A 177 16.69 -38.31 -23.30
CA PRO A 177 15.66 -39.06 -22.60
C PRO A 177 15.21 -38.31 -21.33
N HIS A 178 14.04 -37.67 -21.38
CA HIS A 178 13.23 -37.49 -20.17
C HIS A 178 11.76 -37.74 -20.52
N HIS A 179 11.20 -38.70 -19.79
CA HIS A 179 9.90 -39.33 -19.96
C HIS A 179 8.74 -38.35 -19.72
N ASP A 180 7.96 -38.06 -20.77
CA ASP A 180 6.55 -37.70 -20.62
C ASP A 180 5.72 -38.93 -20.98
N TYR A 181 5.36 -39.73 -19.98
CA TYR A 181 4.29 -40.72 -20.12
C TYR A 181 3.01 -40.12 -19.55
N ASN A 182 2.22 -39.55 -20.47
CA ASN A 182 0.80 -39.35 -20.26
C ASN A 182 0.07 -40.39 -21.11
N ASP A 183 -0.35 -41.50 -20.49
CA ASP A 183 -1.57 -42.19 -20.94
C ASP A 183 -2.16 -43.05 -19.81
N GLY A 184 -3.42 -42.78 -19.48
CA GLY A 184 -4.11 -43.42 -18.38
C GLY A 184 -5.45 -42.78 -18.06
N LYS A 185 -6.39 -42.86 -19.01
CA LYS A 185 -7.81 -42.58 -18.78
C LYS A 185 -8.34 -43.34 -17.55
N SER A 186 -8.93 -42.64 -16.58
CA SER A 186 -9.87 -43.26 -15.63
C SER A 186 -10.94 -42.26 -15.17
N SER A 187 -12.05 -42.34 -15.90
CA SER A 187 -13.47 -42.15 -15.59
C SER A 187 -13.97 -41.42 -14.32
N THR A 188 -15.02 -40.65 -14.60
CA THR A 188 -16.32 -40.49 -13.90
C THR A 188 -16.52 -39.36 -12.89
N GLU A 189 -17.45 -38.48 -13.29
CA GLU A 189 -18.26 -37.58 -12.48
C GLU A 189 -18.94 -38.28 -11.30
N THR A 190 -19.15 -37.56 -10.20
CA THR A 190 -20.38 -37.58 -9.36
C THR A 190 -20.38 -36.37 -8.41
N PRO A 191 -21.54 -35.91 -7.90
CA PRO A 191 -21.90 -34.50 -7.88
C PRO A 191 -21.91 -33.87 -6.47
N LEU A 192 -22.21 -32.57 -6.45
CA LEU A 192 -22.38 -31.72 -5.29
C LEU A 192 -23.52 -32.16 -4.35
N SER A 193 -23.28 -32.00 -3.06
CA SER A 193 -24.27 -31.65 -2.02
C SER A 193 -23.63 -30.65 -1.08
#